data_AF-A0A2V9MG03-F1
#
_entry.id   AF-A0A2V9MG03-F1
#
_cell.length_a   1.000
_cell.length_b   1.000
_cell.length_c   1.000
_cell.angle_alpha   90.00
_cell.angle_beta   90.00
_cell.angle_gamma   90.00
#
_symmetry.space_group_name_H-M   'P 1'
#
loop_
_entity.id
_entity.type
_entity.pdbx_description
1 polymer ?
#
loop_
_entity_poly.entity_id
_entity_poly.type
_entity_poly.pdbx_seq_one_letter_code
_entity_poly.pdbx_strand_id
1 'polypeptide(L)'
;MRFIFPLFLLLQVAWPNCLTSQGASAQRPQTKENSSNDVVYSSFGSSDRTEYTSRTSQYQKLVDERDYELSTTVRVPAINGGERVDREVTERSQKINENQFKLERVVRSADTNGRLSSTEVMNEDHQVKGSTEEIQRTFYRPEINGKLVAQTVEKETITRPSKKETLSTRAIYRPDGEGTFTLTDLEESSEKKIADTISIRDTVRKAREPNGRLAVMGSTRETTTKLGDRSFKKESLVHRTDENGRTVLEDKVVETQSEKPDGTKLYQKLLESRNVHPLARDMDDKGLILSQRITSEERKLPDGTIENTTKVETLDRLTPSNGLKLSQIITETSKPAGNVRVAVERVVKTRDVNGNYVVLRKDSEILEQKK
;
A
#
# COMPACT_ATOMS: atom_id res chain seq x y z
N MET A 1 -10.97 16.03 7.93
CA MET A 1 -9.54 16.25 8.21
C MET A 1 -8.80 14.94 8.03
N ARG A 2 -8.09 14.79 6.90
CA ARG A 2 -7.41 13.56 6.51
C ARG A 2 -6.01 13.54 7.13
N PHE A 3 -5.67 12.41 7.75
CA PHE A 3 -4.37 12.12 8.33
C PHE A 3 -3.36 11.84 7.22
N ILE A 4 -2.21 12.51 7.26
CA ILE A 4 -1.07 12.21 6.39
C ILE A 4 -0.08 11.38 7.22
N PHE A 5 0.03 10.10 6.91
CA PHE A 5 1.11 9.23 7.37
C PHE A 5 2.20 9.17 6.29
N PRO A 6 3.49 9.11 6.64
CA PRO A 6 4.55 9.12 5.65
C PRO A 6 4.72 7.75 4.98
N LEU A 7 4.49 7.75 3.67
CA LEU A 7 5.33 7.17 2.61
C LEU A 7 5.90 5.75 2.86
N PHE A 8 5.09 4.73 2.58
CA PHE A 8 5.57 3.55 1.86
C PHE A 8 5.19 3.72 0.39
N LEU A 9 6.18 3.61 -0.51
CA LEU A 9 5.99 3.60 -1.95
C LEU A 9 5.29 2.29 -2.35
N LEU A 10 3.97 2.30 -2.27
CA LEU A 10 3.07 1.34 -2.91
C LEU A 10 2.27 2.15 -3.93
N LEU A 11 2.27 1.68 -5.18
CA LEU A 11 1.47 2.22 -6.28
C LEU A 11 -0.02 2.17 -5.86
N GLN A 12 -0.52 3.25 -5.26
CA GLN A 12 -1.93 3.37 -4.91
C GLN A 12 -2.70 3.69 -6.19
N VAL A 13 -3.41 2.69 -6.71
CA VAL A 13 -4.55 2.91 -7.59
C VAL A 13 -5.63 3.55 -6.71
N ALA A 14 -5.87 4.84 -6.93
CA ALA A 14 -6.91 5.59 -6.24
C ALA A 14 -8.28 5.01 -6.62
N TRP A 15 -8.96 4.37 -5.66
CA TRP A 15 -10.38 4.08 -5.77
C TRP A 15 -11.16 5.41 -5.68
N PRO A 16 -12.13 5.70 -6.55
CA PRO A 16 -13.01 6.84 -6.36
C PRO A 16 -13.88 6.62 -5.11
N ASN A 17 -13.98 7.66 -4.27
CA ASN A 17 -14.85 7.66 -3.10
C ASN A 17 -16.32 7.52 -3.53
N CYS A 18 -17.02 6.51 -3.01
CA CYS A 18 -18.47 6.39 -3.10
C CYS A 18 -19.17 7.59 -2.44
N LEU A 19 -19.98 8.31 -3.21
CA LEU A 19 -21.03 9.17 -2.71
C LEU A 19 -22.31 8.34 -2.65
N THR A 20 -22.72 7.91 -1.46
CA THR A 20 -24.04 7.32 -1.28
C THR A 20 -25.11 8.40 -1.47
N SER A 21 -25.81 8.40 -2.60
CA SER A 21 -27.10 9.11 -2.73
C SER A 21 -28.23 8.11 -2.86
N GLN A 22 -29.04 8.00 -1.80
CA GLN A 22 -30.37 7.40 -1.89
C GLN A 22 -31.24 8.27 -2.81
N GLY A 23 -31.86 7.65 -3.82
CA GLY A 23 -32.87 8.30 -4.66
C GLY A 23 -32.89 7.71 -6.07
N ALA A 24 -33.77 6.75 -6.29
CA ALA A 24 -34.09 6.25 -7.62
C ALA A 24 -34.64 7.40 -8.49
N SER A 25 -33.80 7.96 -9.34
CA SER A 25 -34.19 8.77 -10.49
C SER A 25 -33.18 8.47 -11.60
N ALA A 26 -33.67 8.29 -12.84
CA ALA A 26 -32.84 7.99 -13.99
C ALA A 26 -31.86 9.16 -14.24
N GLN A 27 -30.63 9.04 -13.73
CA GLN A 27 -29.56 10.01 -13.97
C GLN A 27 -29.00 9.78 -15.37
N ARG A 28 -28.95 10.85 -16.17
CA ARG A 28 -28.22 10.85 -17.46
C ARG A 28 -26.75 10.54 -17.20
N PRO A 29 -26.07 9.79 -18.09
CA PRO A 29 -24.66 9.49 -17.94
C PRO A 29 -23.85 10.78 -17.77
N GLN A 30 -23.07 10.87 -16.70
CA GLN A 30 -22.20 12.02 -16.44
C GLN A 30 -20.84 11.76 -17.06
N THR A 31 -20.37 12.69 -17.87
CA THR A 31 -19.00 12.68 -18.43
C THR A 31 -18.18 13.75 -17.72
N LYS A 32 -17.00 13.38 -17.22
CA LYS A 32 -16.03 14.30 -16.62
C LYS A 32 -14.67 14.09 -17.27
N GLU A 33 -14.03 15.20 -17.63
CA GLU A 33 -12.67 15.20 -18.17
C GLU A 33 -11.81 16.12 -17.29
N ASN A 34 -10.68 15.60 -16.80
CA ASN A 34 -9.72 16.35 -16.00
C ASN A 34 -8.33 16.18 -16.61
N SER A 35 -7.54 17.25 -16.66
CA SER A 35 -6.15 17.22 -17.13
C SER A 35 -5.25 17.86 -16.08
N SER A 36 -4.13 17.23 -15.76
CA SER A 36 -3.05 17.78 -14.94
C SER A 36 -1.72 17.72 -15.68
N ASN A 37 -0.83 18.66 -15.37
CA ASN A 37 0.55 18.65 -15.85
C ASN A 37 1.44 18.24 -14.67
N ASP A 38 2.16 17.14 -14.81
CA ASP A 38 3.07 16.63 -13.79
C ASP A 38 4.51 16.76 -14.31
N VAL A 39 5.33 17.54 -13.59
CA VAL A 39 6.76 17.69 -13.90
C VAL A 39 7.50 16.51 -13.28
N VAL A 40 8.10 15.65 -14.11
CA VAL A 40 8.85 14.48 -13.63
C VAL A 40 10.34 14.77 -13.78
N TYR A 41 11.05 14.86 -12.65
CA TYR A 41 12.51 14.99 -12.65
C TYR A 41 13.14 13.61 -12.86
N SER A 42 13.86 13.41 -13.97
CA SER A 42 14.71 12.22 -14.11
C SER A 42 16.10 12.49 -13.53
N SER A 43 16.52 11.68 -12.56
CA SER A 43 17.84 11.79 -11.91
C SER A 43 18.83 10.80 -12.55
N PHE A 44 19.35 11.13 -13.73
CA PHE A 44 20.46 10.41 -14.34
C PHE A 44 21.57 11.37 -14.77
N GLY A 45 22.54 11.58 -13.86
CA GLY A 45 23.98 11.64 -14.12
C GLY A 45 24.57 12.51 -15.26
N SER A 46 23.88 13.54 -15.75
CA SER A 46 24.42 14.49 -16.73
C SER A 46 24.18 15.92 -16.27
N SER A 47 25.13 16.81 -16.51
CA SER A 47 25.08 18.24 -16.16
C SER A 47 24.03 19.04 -16.94
N ASP A 48 23.36 18.43 -17.92
CA ASP A 48 22.20 18.99 -18.59
C ASP A 48 20.91 18.39 -17.99
N ARG A 49 20.29 19.14 -17.08
CA ARG A 49 18.95 18.84 -16.56
C ARG A 49 17.92 19.17 -17.64
N THR A 50 17.56 18.20 -18.49
CA THR A 50 16.35 18.31 -19.29
C THR A 50 15.14 18.02 -18.42
N GLU A 51 14.37 19.07 -18.12
CA GLU A 51 13.04 18.95 -17.53
C GLU A 51 12.11 18.33 -18.56
N TYR A 52 11.56 17.15 -18.27
CA TYR A 52 10.50 16.56 -19.07
C TYR A 52 9.17 16.72 -18.33
N THR A 53 8.26 17.48 -18.92
CA THR A 53 6.90 17.63 -18.41
C THR A 53 6.04 16.51 -18.99
N SER A 54 5.44 15.70 -18.14
CA SER A 54 4.42 14.74 -18.55
C SER A 54 3.04 15.36 -18.36
N ARG A 55 2.12 15.08 -19.28
CA ARG A 55 0.73 15.50 -19.16
C ARG A 55 -0.15 14.29 -18.92
N THR A 56 -0.90 14.32 -17.84
CA THR A 56 -1.84 13.26 -17.49
C THR A 56 -3.26 13.77 -17.74
N SER A 57 -4.00 13.08 -18.61
CA SER A 57 -5.42 13.35 -18.83
C SER A 57 -6.26 12.16 -18.39
N GLN A 58 -7.33 12.43 -17.65
CA GLN A 58 -8.29 11.44 -17.18
C GLN A 58 -9.66 11.74 -17.79
N TYR A 59 -10.22 10.73 -18.43
CA TYR A 59 -11.58 10.71 -18.93
C TYR A 59 -12.39 9.73 -18.11
N GLN A 60 -13.54 10.16 -17.61
CA GLN A 60 -14.48 9.31 -16.90
C GLN A 60 -15.87 9.45 -17.51
N LYS A 61 -16.44 8.30 -17.89
CA LYS A 61 -17.84 8.15 -18.28
C LYS A 61 -18.53 7.27 -17.25
N LEU A 62 -19.45 7.87 -16.49
CA LEU A 62 -20.22 7.17 -15.48
C LEU A 62 -21.63 6.90 -16.01
N VAL A 63 -22.04 5.64 -16.07
CA VAL A 63 -23.43 5.25 -16.35
C VAL A 63 -24.15 5.02 -15.03
N ASP A 64 -23.56 4.21 -14.14
CA ASP A 64 -23.94 4.10 -12.73
C ASP A 64 -22.70 3.81 -11.85
N GLU A 65 -22.88 3.47 -10.57
CA GLU A 65 -21.75 3.20 -9.64
C GLU A 65 -20.93 1.95 -10.02
N ARG A 66 -21.50 1.01 -10.78
CA ARG A 66 -20.87 -0.27 -11.16
C ARG A 66 -20.70 -0.44 -12.68
N ASP A 67 -21.23 0.49 -13.46
CA ASP A 67 -21.07 0.63 -14.91
C ASP A 67 -20.37 1.95 -15.20
N TYR A 68 -19.07 1.86 -15.46
CA TYR A 68 -18.26 3.02 -15.79
C TYR A 68 -17.11 2.68 -16.74
N GLU A 69 -16.61 3.71 -17.39
CA GLU A 69 -15.37 3.68 -18.15
C GLU A 69 -14.47 4.81 -17.64
N LEU A 70 -13.24 4.45 -17.29
CA LEU A 70 -12.19 5.36 -16.88
C LEU A 70 -11.00 5.16 -17.83
N SER A 71 -10.54 6.22 -18.48
CA SER A 71 -9.29 6.20 -19.25
C SER A 71 -8.32 7.22 -18.70
N THR A 72 -7.11 6.78 -18.37
CA THR A 72 -5.99 7.64 -17.99
C THR A 72 -4.93 7.57 -19.08
N THR A 73 -4.63 8.71 -19.70
CA THR A 73 -3.60 8.83 -20.73
C THR A 73 -2.44 9.67 -20.20
N VAL A 74 -1.23 9.15 -20.32
CA VAL A 74 0.01 9.86 -20.01
C VAL A 74 0.70 10.21 -21.32
N ARG A 75 0.94 11.50 -21.52
CA ARG A 75 1.64 12.06 -22.67
C ARG A 75 2.99 12.59 -22.25
N VAL A 76 3.99 12.40 -23.09
CA VAL A 76 5.36 12.88 -22.89
C VAL A 76 5.82 13.68 -24.11
N PRO A 77 6.83 14.56 -23.96
CA PRO A 77 7.38 15.30 -25.08
C PRO A 77 8.00 14.33 -26.09
N ALA A 78 7.70 14.55 -27.37
CA ALA A 78 8.26 13.83 -28.49
C ALA A 78 9.51 14.56 -29.01
N ILE A 79 10.41 13.81 -29.65
CA ILE A 79 11.69 14.32 -30.19
C ILE A 79 11.46 15.45 -31.21
N ASN A 80 10.32 15.45 -31.92
CA ASN A 80 9.94 16.47 -32.89
C ASN A 80 9.24 17.70 -32.28
N GLY A 81 9.25 17.86 -30.94
CA GLY A 81 8.67 19.02 -30.25
C GLY A 81 7.15 18.96 -30.03
N GLY A 82 6.49 17.85 -30.37
CA GLY A 82 5.08 17.60 -30.03
C GLY A 82 4.90 16.81 -28.73
N GLU A 83 3.66 16.41 -28.42
CA GLU A 83 3.37 15.39 -27.40
C GLU A 83 3.11 14.03 -28.08
N ARG A 84 3.61 12.95 -27.48
CA ARG A 84 3.22 11.57 -27.84
C ARG A 84 2.57 10.89 -26.64
N VAL A 85 1.62 10.01 -26.89
CA VAL A 85 1.09 9.13 -25.84
C VAL A 85 2.18 8.11 -25.49
N ASP A 86 2.52 8.03 -24.21
CA ASP A 86 3.50 7.08 -23.71
C ASP A 86 2.81 5.86 -23.10
N ARG A 87 1.71 6.12 -22.37
CA ARG A 87 0.94 5.09 -21.68
C ARG A 87 -0.53 5.45 -21.67
N GLU A 88 -1.37 4.43 -21.83
CA GLU A 88 -2.81 4.51 -21.63
C GLU A 88 -3.25 3.41 -20.68
N VAL A 89 -4.12 3.74 -19.73
CA VAL A 89 -4.78 2.78 -18.85
C VAL A 89 -6.27 2.97 -19.00
N THR A 90 -6.95 1.99 -19.58
CA THR A 90 -8.41 1.96 -19.68
C THR A 90 -8.94 0.96 -18.66
N GLU A 91 -9.97 1.35 -17.91
CA GLU A 91 -10.69 0.52 -16.97
C GLU A 91 -12.18 0.60 -17.31
N ARG A 92 -12.83 -0.56 -17.40
CA ARG A 92 -14.24 -0.70 -17.77
C ARG A 92 -14.89 -1.64 -16.79
N SER A 93 -15.90 -1.14 -16.08
CA SER A 93 -16.76 -1.97 -15.25
C SER A 93 -18.09 -2.18 -15.96
N GLN A 94 -18.55 -3.42 -15.96
CA GLN A 94 -19.84 -3.84 -16.50
C GLN A 94 -20.63 -4.63 -15.44
N LYS A 95 -21.74 -4.08 -14.99
CA LYS A 95 -22.74 -4.75 -14.16
C LYS A 95 -23.49 -5.78 -15.00
N ILE A 96 -23.43 -7.03 -14.57
CA ILE A 96 -24.20 -8.13 -15.20
C ILE A 96 -25.55 -8.24 -14.52
N ASN A 97 -25.56 -8.18 -13.19
CA ASN A 97 -26.75 -8.16 -12.36
C ASN A 97 -26.43 -7.46 -11.01
N GLU A 98 -27.36 -7.45 -10.07
CA GLU A 98 -27.18 -6.79 -8.77
C GLU A 98 -26.03 -7.39 -7.94
N ASN A 99 -25.72 -8.66 -8.16
CA ASN A 99 -24.76 -9.44 -7.39
C ASN A 99 -23.50 -9.81 -8.19
N GLN A 100 -23.36 -9.33 -9.42
CA GLN A 100 -22.22 -9.65 -10.27
C GLN A 100 -21.83 -8.49 -11.16
N PHE A 101 -20.55 -8.19 -11.22
CA PHE A 101 -19.98 -7.30 -12.21
C PHE A 101 -18.66 -7.83 -12.73
N LYS A 102 -18.30 -7.39 -13.93
CA LYS A 102 -17.00 -7.64 -14.54
C LYS A 102 -16.24 -6.34 -14.65
N LEU A 103 -14.93 -6.42 -14.43
CA LEU A 103 -14.03 -5.30 -14.59
C LEU A 103 -12.90 -5.72 -15.54
N GLU A 104 -12.72 -4.97 -16.62
CA GLU A 104 -11.60 -5.11 -17.53
C GLU A 104 -10.68 -3.90 -17.35
N ARG A 105 -9.39 -4.16 -17.15
CA ARG A 105 -8.35 -3.14 -17.14
C ARG A 105 -7.31 -3.45 -18.20
N VAL A 106 -7.09 -2.52 -19.11
CA VAL A 106 -6.11 -2.63 -20.20
C VAL A 106 -5.03 -1.57 -19.99
N VAL A 107 -3.79 -2.00 -19.90
CA VAL A 107 -2.61 -1.13 -19.93
C VAL A 107 -1.98 -1.21 -21.31
N ARG A 108 -1.85 -0.06 -21.97
CA ARG A 108 -1.12 0.08 -23.22
C ARG A 108 0.11 0.95 -23.03
N SER A 109 1.18 0.60 -23.70
CA SER A 109 2.42 1.38 -23.73
C SER A 109 2.86 1.58 -25.17
N ALA A 110 3.50 2.72 -25.43
CA ALA A 110 4.06 3.04 -26.74
C ALA A 110 5.28 2.16 -27.01
N ASP A 111 5.34 1.59 -28.22
CA ASP A 111 6.54 0.95 -28.75
C ASP A 111 7.57 2.00 -29.21
N THR A 112 8.70 1.54 -29.76
CA THR A 112 9.76 2.41 -30.30
C THR A 112 9.29 3.29 -31.46
N ASN A 113 8.16 2.96 -32.10
CA ASN A 113 7.55 3.72 -33.17
C ASN A 113 6.39 4.61 -32.68
N GLY A 114 6.15 4.69 -31.37
CA GLY A 114 5.05 5.44 -30.77
C GLY A 114 3.67 4.79 -30.93
N ARG A 115 3.58 3.54 -31.39
CA ARG A 115 2.31 2.80 -31.49
C ARG A 115 1.99 2.18 -30.14
N LEU A 116 0.74 2.36 -29.70
CA LEU A 116 0.27 1.75 -28.46
C LEU A 116 -0.02 0.26 -28.68
N SER A 117 0.51 -0.57 -27.80
CA SER A 117 0.20 -1.99 -27.73
C SER A 117 -0.15 -2.38 -26.29
N SER A 118 -1.04 -3.36 -26.13
CA SER A 118 -1.43 -3.85 -24.82
C SER A 118 -0.26 -4.59 -24.17
N THR A 119 0.23 -4.09 -23.03
CA THR A 119 1.30 -4.71 -22.25
C THR A 119 0.75 -5.55 -21.11
N GLU A 120 -0.46 -5.25 -20.65
CA GLU A 120 -1.16 -6.00 -19.62
C GLU A 120 -2.68 -5.86 -19.79
N VAL A 121 -3.40 -6.97 -19.66
CA VAL A 121 -4.86 -6.96 -19.54
C VAL A 121 -5.23 -7.72 -18.28
N MET A 122 -6.10 -7.15 -17.45
CA MET A 122 -6.65 -7.80 -16.28
C MET A 122 -8.17 -7.88 -16.41
N ASN A 123 -8.70 -9.09 -16.31
CA ASN A 123 -10.14 -9.33 -16.24
C ASN A 123 -10.48 -9.77 -14.82
N GLU A 124 -11.41 -9.08 -14.18
CA GLU A 124 -11.97 -9.41 -12.88
C GLU A 124 -13.45 -9.77 -13.05
N ASP A 125 -13.86 -10.90 -12.47
CA ASP A 125 -15.26 -11.28 -12.29
C ASP A 125 -15.52 -11.29 -10.79
N HIS A 126 -16.40 -10.41 -10.33
CA HIS A 126 -16.77 -10.30 -8.93
C HIS A 126 -18.23 -10.70 -8.79
N GLN A 127 -18.45 -11.73 -7.96
CA GLN A 127 -19.76 -12.29 -7.67
C GLN A 127 -20.02 -12.32 -6.16
N VAL A 128 -21.22 -11.92 -5.76
CA VAL A 128 -21.70 -11.96 -4.38
C VAL A 128 -22.82 -13.00 -4.26
N LYS A 129 -22.64 -14.00 -3.39
CA LYS A 129 -23.60 -15.07 -3.11
C LYS A 129 -23.93 -15.09 -1.62
N GLY A 130 -24.98 -14.38 -1.23
CA GLY A 130 -25.38 -14.27 0.17
C GLY A 130 -24.31 -13.57 1.00
N SER A 131 -23.69 -14.30 1.95
CA SER A 131 -22.59 -13.81 2.78
C SER A 131 -21.19 -14.12 2.23
N THR A 132 -21.10 -14.67 1.03
CA THR A 132 -19.83 -15.00 0.35
C THR A 132 -19.61 -14.09 -0.84
N GLU A 133 -18.41 -13.54 -0.97
CA GLU A 133 -17.92 -12.81 -2.13
C GLU A 133 -16.84 -13.66 -2.80
N GLU A 134 -16.94 -13.83 -4.11
CA GLU A 134 -15.99 -14.54 -4.95
C GLU A 134 -15.44 -13.54 -5.96
N ILE A 135 -14.12 -13.40 -6.02
CA ILE A 135 -13.45 -12.52 -6.96
C ILE A 135 -12.42 -13.35 -7.72
N GLN A 136 -12.54 -13.40 -9.04
CA GLN A 136 -11.55 -14.05 -9.90
C GLN A 136 -10.89 -13.00 -10.78
N ARG A 137 -9.57 -12.86 -10.67
CA ARG A 137 -8.75 -11.98 -11.51
C ARG A 137 -7.88 -12.80 -12.43
N THR A 138 -7.87 -12.48 -13.72
CA THR A 138 -6.97 -13.11 -14.70
C THR A 138 -6.10 -12.05 -15.33
N PHE A 139 -4.79 -12.21 -15.21
CA PHE A 139 -3.79 -11.30 -15.75
C PHE A 139 -3.21 -11.90 -17.03
N TYR A 140 -3.30 -11.14 -18.12
CA TYR A 140 -2.79 -11.48 -19.43
C TYR A 140 -1.62 -10.59 -19.79
N ARG A 141 -0.60 -11.18 -20.42
CA ARG A 141 0.53 -10.44 -21.00
C ARG A 141 0.77 -10.90 -22.43
N PRO A 142 1.27 -10.03 -23.31
CA PRO A 142 1.62 -10.42 -24.67
C PRO A 142 2.84 -11.35 -24.67
N GLU A 143 2.80 -12.41 -25.48
CA GLU A 143 3.97 -13.19 -25.83
C GLU A 143 4.81 -12.50 -26.92
N ILE A 144 5.91 -13.13 -27.34
CA ILE A 144 6.80 -12.64 -28.40
C ILE A 144 6.04 -12.33 -29.71
N ASN A 145 4.98 -13.09 -30.01
CA ASN A 145 4.14 -12.89 -31.19
C ASN A 145 3.01 -11.84 -30.99
N GLY A 146 2.97 -11.17 -29.84
CA GLY A 146 1.95 -10.18 -29.48
C GLY A 146 0.60 -10.76 -29.02
N LYS A 147 0.44 -12.10 -29.01
CA LYS A 147 -0.77 -12.75 -28.52
C LYS A 147 -0.84 -12.62 -27.00
N LEU A 148 -1.97 -12.15 -26.48
CA LEU A 148 -2.22 -12.14 -25.05
C LEU A 148 -2.46 -13.56 -24.54
N VAL A 149 -1.69 -13.96 -23.53
CA VAL A 149 -1.86 -15.23 -22.83
C VAL A 149 -2.01 -14.98 -21.34
N ALA A 150 -2.84 -15.78 -20.69
CA ALA A 150 -3.04 -15.70 -19.25
C ALA A 150 -1.75 -16.16 -18.54
N GLN A 151 -1.23 -15.32 -17.67
CA GLN A 151 0.00 -15.57 -16.90
C GLN A 151 -0.30 -15.89 -15.45
N THR A 152 -1.40 -15.37 -14.92
CA THR A 152 -1.80 -15.59 -13.53
C THR A 152 -3.31 -15.53 -13.42
N VAL A 153 -3.88 -16.48 -12.69
CA VAL A 153 -5.27 -16.45 -12.24
C VAL A 153 -5.26 -16.36 -10.73
N GLU A 154 -5.89 -15.34 -10.18
CA GLU A 154 -6.12 -15.20 -8.75
C GLU A 154 -7.59 -15.46 -8.45
N LYS A 155 -7.85 -16.26 -7.43
CA LYS A 155 -9.19 -16.49 -6.89
C LYS A 155 -9.20 -16.08 -5.43
N GLU A 156 -10.07 -15.15 -5.10
CA GLU A 156 -10.30 -14.68 -3.74
C GLU A 156 -11.72 -15.03 -3.33
N THR A 157 -11.87 -15.61 -2.15
CA THR A 157 -13.16 -15.94 -1.56
C THR A 157 -13.21 -15.33 -0.18
N ILE A 158 -14.18 -14.44 0.04
CA ILE A 158 -14.42 -13.78 1.32
C ILE A 158 -15.76 -14.28 1.85
N THR A 159 -15.75 -14.93 3.00
CA THR A 159 -16.97 -15.42 3.65
C THR A 159 -17.17 -14.69 4.97
N ARG A 160 -18.38 -14.19 5.20
CA ARG A 160 -18.76 -13.53 6.46
C ARG A 160 -19.77 -14.40 7.21
N PRO A 161 -19.31 -15.44 7.94
CA PRO A 161 -20.23 -16.34 8.66
C PRO A 161 -21.02 -15.62 9.75
N SER A 162 -20.49 -14.51 10.29
CA SER A 162 -21.19 -13.64 11.24
C SER A 162 -20.75 -12.19 11.10
N LYS A 163 -21.44 -11.26 11.78
CA LYS A 163 -21.01 -9.83 11.84
C LYS A 163 -19.66 -9.61 12.51
N LYS A 164 -19.14 -10.61 13.25
CA LYS A 164 -17.91 -10.54 14.03
C LYS A 164 -16.77 -11.36 13.43
N GLU A 165 -17.02 -12.07 12.33
CA GLU A 165 -16.04 -12.97 11.74
C GLU A 165 -16.02 -12.83 10.22
N THR A 166 -14.82 -12.68 9.68
CA THR A 166 -14.54 -12.68 8.24
C THR A 166 -13.47 -13.71 7.96
N LEU A 167 -13.71 -14.59 7.00
CA LEU A 167 -12.73 -15.52 6.46
C LEU A 167 -12.39 -15.07 5.05
N SER A 168 -11.11 -15.05 4.69
CA SER A 168 -10.66 -14.80 3.33
C SER A 168 -9.69 -15.88 2.89
N THR A 169 -9.81 -16.33 1.66
CA THR A 169 -8.87 -17.25 1.01
C THR A 169 -8.48 -16.66 -0.33
N ARG A 170 -7.19 -16.46 -0.57
CA ARG A 170 -6.63 -16.02 -1.84
C ARG A 170 -5.71 -17.08 -2.41
N ALA A 171 -6.06 -17.61 -3.57
CA ALA A 171 -5.34 -18.64 -4.29
C ALA A 171 -4.77 -18.08 -5.60
N ILE A 172 -3.47 -18.25 -5.83
CA ILE A 172 -2.77 -17.78 -7.04
C ILE A 172 -2.34 -18.98 -7.87
N TYR A 173 -2.83 -19.03 -9.11
CA TYR A 173 -2.53 -20.06 -10.08
C TYR A 173 -1.64 -19.51 -11.19
N ARG A 174 -0.64 -20.28 -11.60
CA ARG A 174 0.25 -19.96 -12.72
C ARG A 174 0.28 -21.12 -13.71
N PRO A 175 0.45 -20.87 -15.01
CA PRO A 175 0.59 -21.93 -15.99
C PRO A 175 1.87 -22.73 -15.72
N ASP A 176 1.80 -24.04 -15.86
CA ASP A 176 2.96 -24.93 -15.90
C ASP A 176 3.55 -25.03 -17.32
N GLY A 177 4.54 -25.90 -17.50
CA GLY A 177 5.19 -26.12 -18.80
C GLY A 177 4.26 -26.67 -19.89
N GLU A 178 3.09 -27.19 -19.53
CA GLU A 178 2.05 -27.69 -20.45
C GLU A 178 0.94 -26.66 -20.68
N GLY A 179 1.02 -25.48 -20.03
CA GLY A 179 0.02 -24.43 -20.10
C GLY A 179 -1.18 -24.64 -19.18
N THR A 180 -1.14 -25.65 -18.30
CA THR A 180 -2.21 -25.90 -17.32
C THR A 180 -1.98 -25.03 -16.08
N PHE A 181 -3.05 -24.43 -15.55
CA PHE A 181 -2.95 -23.60 -14.35
C PHE A 181 -2.86 -24.44 -13.10
N THR A 182 -1.75 -24.31 -12.37
CA THR A 182 -1.53 -25.00 -11.09
C THR A 182 -1.46 -24.01 -9.94
N LEU A 183 -1.96 -24.40 -8.77
CA LEU A 183 -1.94 -23.57 -7.56
C LEU A 183 -0.49 -23.37 -7.09
N THR A 184 -0.04 -22.13 -7.00
CA THR A 184 1.35 -21.77 -6.64
C THR A 184 1.48 -21.10 -5.28
N ASP A 185 0.53 -20.24 -4.92
CA ASP A 185 0.47 -19.59 -3.61
C ASP A 185 -0.96 -19.67 -3.07
N LEU A 186 -1.11 -19.86 -1.77
CA LEU A 186 -2.39 -19.85 -1.05
C LEU A 186 -2.24 -19.03 0.23
N GLU A 187 -3.08 -18.02 0.39
CA GLU A 187 -3.17 -17.22 1.60
C GLU A 187 -4.55 -17.42 2.23
N GLU A 188 -4.56 -17.80 3.50
CA GLU A 188 -5.77 -17.98 4.30
C GLU A 188 -5.75 -16.96 5.42
N SER A 189 -6.85 -16.23 5.60
CA SER A 189 -6.99 -15.19 6.60
C SER A 189 -8.29 -15.36 7.39
N SER A 190 -8.23 -15.16 8.69
CA SER A 190 -9.39 -15.15 9.58
C SER A 190 -9.32 -13.91 10.45
N GLU A 191 -10.35 -13.09 10.40
CA GLU A 191 -10.53 -11.94 11.28
C GLU A 191 -11.72 -12.18 12.20
N LYS A 192 -11.49 -12.04 13.51
CA LYS A 192 -12.47 -12.29 14.57
C LYS A 192 -12.50 -11.14 15.55
N LYS A 193 -13.69 -10.60 15.79
CA LYS A 193 -13.96 -9.66 16.88
C LYS A 193 -14.44 -10.42 18.10
N ILE A 194 -13.53 -10.64 19.06
CA ILE A 194 -13.81 -11.40 20.30
C ILE A 194 -14.67 -10.56 21.25
N ALA A 195 -14.32 -9.29 21.39
CA ALA A 195 -15.01 -8.32 22.21
C ALA A 195 -15.08 -6.97 21.47
N ASP A 196 -15.85 -6.01 21.98
CA ASP A 196 -15.89 -4.67 21.37
C ASP A 196 -14.54 -3.94 21.39
N THR A 197 -13.65 -4.39 22.27
CA THR A 197 -12.30 -3.86 22.44
C THR A 197 -11.22 -4.73 21.80
N ILE A 198 -11.50 -5.96 21.37
CA ILE A 198 -10.45 -6.89 20.89
C ILE A 198 -10.82 -7.48 19.53
N SER A 199 -9.95 -7.27 18.55
CA SER A 199 -9.97 -7.98 17.27
C SER A 199 -8.67 -8.76 17.06
N ILE A 200 -8.79 -9.94 16.46
CA ILE A 200 -7.67 -10.79 16.08
C ILE A 200 -7.77 -11.05 14.58
N ARG A 201 -6.65 -10.93 13.87
CA ARG A 201 -6.50 -11.35 12.49
C ARG A 201 -5.35 -12.35 12.40
N ASP A 202 -5.65 -13.58 12.01
CA ASP A 202 -4.66 -14.60 11.72
C ASP A 202 -4.54 -14.74 10.20
N THR A 203 -3.32 -14.79 9.66
CA THR A 203 -3.04 -14.99 8.24
C THR A 203 -1.97 -16.07 8.10
N VAL A 204 -2.18 -17.03 7.21
CA VAL A 204 -1.25 -18.12 6.91
C VAL A 204 -0.96 -18.10 5.43
N ARG A 205 0.33 -18.08 5.06
CA ARG A 205 0.75 -18.17 3.67
C ARG A 205 1.38 -19.52 3.40
N LYS A 206 0.94 -20.16 2.32
CA LYS A 206 1.47 -21.43 1.80
C LYS A 206 1.95 -21.22 0.38
N ALA A 207 3.03 -21.90 0.00
CA ALA A 207 3.54 -21.90 -1.36
C ALA A 207 3.74 -23.34 -1.83
N ARG A 208 3.64 -23.56 -3.14
CA ARG A 208 3.88 -24.86 -3.75
C ARG A 208 5.37 -25.16 -3.77
N GLU A 209 5.74 -26.30 -3.24
CA GLU A 209 7.10 -26.84 -3.29
C GLU A 209 7.37 -27.58 -4.60
N PRO A 210 8.65 -27.86 -4.94
CA PRO A 210 9.02 -28.67 -6.10
C PRO A 210 8.38 -30.07 -6.12
N ASN A 211 8.08 -30.64 -4.95
CA ASN A 211 7.38 -31.92 -4.82
C ASN A 211 5.86 -31.84 -5.11
N GLY A 212 5.35 -30.65 -5.43
CA GLY A 212 3.96 -30.38 -5.76
C GLY A 212 3.04 -30.12 -4.57
N ARG A 213 3.48 -30.33 -3.32
CA ARG A 213 2.71 -30.06 -2.10
C ARG A 213 2.75 -28.58 -1.75
N LEU A 214 1.74 -28.12 -1.03
CA LEU A 214 1.76 -26.80 -0.39
C LEU A 214 2.46 -26.91 0.96
N ALA A 215 3.49 -26.09 1.17
CA ALA A 215 4.13 -25.91 2.47
C ALA A 215 3.80 -24.56 3.05
N VAL A 216 3.59 -24.51 4.37
CA VAL A 216 3.44 -23.26 5.10
C VAL A 216 4.76 -22.50 5.02
N MET A 217 4.73 -21.27 4.54
CA MET A 217 5.88 -20.38 4.47
C MET A 217 5.99 -19.49 5.70
N GLY A 218 4.84 -19.14 6.27
CA GLY A 218 4.78 -18.35 7.48
C GLY A 218 3.34 -18.04 7.87
N SER A 219 3.19 -17.44 9.04
CA SER A 219 1.93 -16.94 9.53
C SER A 219 2.11 -15.60 10.23
N THR A 220 1.10 -14.76 10.15
CA THR A 220 1.04 -13.49 10.87
C THR A 220 -0.19 -13.49 11.75
N ARG A 221 -0.03 -13.13 13.02
CA ARG A 221 -1.14 -12.91 13.95
C ARG A 221 -1.13 -11.48 14.41
N GLU A 222 -2.18 -10.75 14.09
CA GLU A 222 -2.41 -9.38 14.55
C GLU A 222 -3.48 -9.37 15.62
N THR A 223 -3.21 -8.74 16.77
CA THR A 223 -4.18 -8.50 17.84
C THR A 223 -4.29 -7.01 18.07
N THR A 224 -5.48 -6.46 17.90
CA THR A 224 -5.77 -5.06 18.20
C THR A 224 -6.63 -4.99 19.46
N THR A 225 -6.16 -4.23 20.45
CA THR A 225 -6.84 -3.97 21.72
C THR A 225 -7.10 -2.48 21.87
N LYS A 226 -8.38 -2.10 21.92
CA LYS A 226 -8.81 -0.75 22.30
C LYS A 226 -8.62 -0.60 23.82
N LEU A 227 -7.81 0.38 24.23
CA LEU A 227 -7.50 0.66 25.63
C LEU A 227 -8.36 1.80 26.20
N GLY A 228 -9.08 2.51 25.32
CA GLY A 228 -9.94 3.65 25.62
C GLY A 228 -10.44 4.27 24.32
N ASP A 229 -11.20 5.37 24.39
CA ASP A 229 -11.84 5.92 23.18
C ASP A 229 -10.89 6.47 22.13
N ARG A 230 -9.68 6.87 22.56
CA ARG A 230 -8.62 7.40 21.68
C ARG A 230 -7.29 6.70 21.87
N SER A 231 -7.32 5.47 22.36
CA SER A 231 -6.12 4.68 22.58
C SER A 231 -6.28 3.23 22.14
N PHE A 232 -5.23 2.71 21.51
CA PHE A 232 -5.17 1.31 21.12
C PHE A 232 -3.75 0.77 21.27
N LYS A 233 -3.67 -0.55 21.37
CA LYS A 233 -2.46 -1.34 21.21
C LYS A 233 -2.71 -2.32 20.06
N LYS A 234 -1.81 -2.39 19.10
CA LYS A 234 -1.77 -3.43 18.07
C LYS A 234 -0.50 -4.25 18.26
N GLU A 235 -0.61 -5.57 18.30
CA GLU A 235 0.51 -6.49 18.36
C GLU A 235 0.47 -7.41 17.14
N SER A 236 1.54 -7.45 16.36
CA SER A 236 1.68 -8.33 15.19
C SER A 236 2.85 -9.30 15.43
N LEU A 237 2.56 -10.60 15.38
CA LEU A 237 3.54 -11.68 15.52
C LEU A 237 3.73 -12.34 14.16
N VAL A 238 4.97 -12.35 13.65
CA VAL A 238 5.32 -12.98 12.37
C VAL A 238 6.11 -14.25 12.65
N HIS A 239 5.57 -15.36 12.18
CA HIS A 239 6.23 -16.65 12.19
C HIS A 239 6.65 -17.01 10.78
N ARG A 240 7.82 -17.64 10.68
CA ARG A 240 8.35 -18.13 9.41
C ARG A 240 8.77 -19.58 9.57
N THR A 241 8.58 -20.34 8.51
CA THR A 241 9.04 -21.72 8.45
C THR A 241 10.55 -21.73 8.20
N ASP A 242 11.29 -22.40 9.07
CA ASP A 242 12.74 -22.59 8.95
C ASP A 242 13.09 -23.69 7.93
N GLU A 243 14.38 -23.90 7.71
CA GLU A 243 14.89 -24.93 6.80
C GLU A 243 14.51 -26.36 7.22
N ASN A 244 14.12 -26.57 8.48
CA ASN A 244 13.66 -27.85 9.02
C ASN A 244 12.13 -28.01 8.93
N GLY A 245 11.42 -27.07 8.33
CA GLY A 245 9.96 -27.08 8.22
C GLY A 245 9.23 -26.68 9.51
N ARG A 246 9.94 -26.15 10.52
CA ARG A 246 9.35 -25.71 11.79
C ARG A 246 9.01 -24.22 11.72
N THR A 247 7.84 -23.85 12.21
CA THR A 247 7.47 -22.43 12.33
C THR A 247 8.13 -21.82 13.57
N VAL A 248 8.91 -20.77 13.37
CA VAL A 248 9.60 -20.04 14.43
C VAL A 248 9.14 -18.59 14.43
N LEU A 249 9.01 -17.99 15.62
CA LEU A 249 8.73 -16.56 15.75
C LEU A 249 9.94 -15.76 15.26
N GLU A 250 9.73 -15.03 14.16
CA GLU A 250 10.75 -14.24 13.45
C GLU A 250 10.72 -12.78 13.91
N ASP A 251 9.53 -12.17 13.92
CA ASP A 251 9.32 -10.79 14.33
C ASP A 251 8.12 -10.62 15.26
N LYS A 252 8.21 -9.62 16.13
CA LYS A 252 7.10 -9.08 16.91
C LYS A 252 7.10 -7.56 16.79
N VAL A 253 5.96 -7.02 16.36
CA VAL A 253 5.72 -5.59 16.28
C VAL A 253 4.66 -5.20 17.30
N VAL A 254 4.95 -4.22 18.14
CA VAL A 254 3.98 -3.64 19.07
C VAL A 254 3.81 -2.17 18.74
N GLU A 255 2.59 -1.78 18.38
CA GLU A 255 2.20 -0.40 18.12
C GLU A 255 1.24 0.06 19.20
N THR A 256 1.49 1.23 19.78
CA THR A 256 0.59 1.88 20.72
C THR A 256 0.29 3.28 20.23
N GLN A 257 -0.97 3.67 20.34
CA GLN A 257 -1.40 5.04 20.11
C GLN A 257 -2.28 5.48 21.27
N SER A 258 -2.12 6.74 21.67
CA SER A 258 -2.95 7.37 22.68
C SER A 258 -3.11 8.86 22.39
N GLU A 259 -4.20 9.44 22.86
CA GLU A 259 -4.40 10.89 22.83
C GLU A 259 -4.57 11.41 24.26
N LYS A 260 -3.79 12.42 24.60
CA LYS A 260 -3.90 13.12 25.89
C LYS A 260 -5.09 14.07 25.89
N PRO A 261 -5.57 14.52 27.07
CA PRO A 261 -6.68 15.48 27.17
C PRO A 261 -6.43 16.82 26.46
N ASP A 262 -5.17 17.23 26.32
CA ASP A 262 -4.75 18.43 25.60
C ASP A 262 -4.79 18.27 24.05
N GLY A 263 -5.20 17.10 23.55
CA GLY A 263 -5.25 16.77 22.13
C GLY A 263 -3.92 16.29 21.55
N THR A 264 -2.85 16.20 22.36
CA THR A 264 -1.56 15.65 21.93
C THR A 264 -1.70 14.16 21.66
N LYS A 265 -1.32 13.72 20.46
CA LYS A 265 -1.30 12.30 20.11
C LYS A 265 0.10 11.75 20.27
N LEU A 266 0.19 10.59 20.91
CA LEU A 266 1.41 9.83 21.06
C LEU A 266 1.28 8.53 20.27
N TYR A 267 2.31 8.21 19.50
CA TYR A 267 2.47 6.95 18.80
C TYR A 267 3.81 6.33 19.19
N GLN A 268 3.82 5.02 19.41
CA GLN A 268 5.03 4.25 19.58
C GLN A 268 4.93 2.94 18.80
N LYS A 269 6.02 2.57 18.14
CA LYS A 269 6.20 1.28 17.48
C LYS A 269 7.50 0.64 17.94
N LEU A 270 7.41 -0.60 18.38
CA LEU A 270 8.53 -1.43 18.79
C LEU A 270 8.64 -2.60 17.81
N LEU A 271 9.82 -2.85 17.27
CA LEU A 271 10.13 -4.02 16.46
C LEU A 271 11.15 -4.87 17.21
N GLU A 272 10.74 -6.06 17.59
CA GLU A 272 11.59 -7.12 18.10
C GLU A 272 11.78 -8.13 16.97
N SER A 273 13.01 -8.44 16.60
CA SER A 273 13.32 -9.31 15.47
C SER A 273 14.40 -10.33 15.84
N ARG A 274 14.37 -11.49 15.19
CA ARG A 274 15.45 -12.48 15.26
C ARG A 274 16.58 -12.16 14.27
N ASN A 275 16.30 -11.45 13.18
CA ASN A 275 17.23 -11.23 12.08
C ASN A 275 18.04 -9.92 12.21
N VAL A 276 18.53 -9.60 13.41
CA VAL A 276 18.94 -8.21 13.69
C VAL A 276 20.29 -7.82 13.07
N HIS A 277 21.26 -8.73 12.90
CA HIS A 277 22.49 -8.44 12.15
C HIS A 277 23.36 -9.69 12.00
N PRO A 278 24.15 -9.88 10.91
CA PRO A 278 25.10 -10.99 10.80
C PRO A 278 26.18 -11.01 11.89
N LEU A 279 26.52 -9.84 12.44
CA LEU A 279 27.48 -9.70 13.55
C LEU A 279 26.85 -9.83 14.94
N ALA A 280 25.52 -9.97 15.01
CA ALA A 280 24.79 -10.28 16.23
C ALA A 280 24.44 -11.77 16.33
N ARG A 281 25.03 -12.63 15.46
CA ARG A 281 24.82 -14.09 15.41
C ARG A 281 25.17 -14.80 16.71
N ASP A 282 26.09 -14.26 17.52
CA ASP A 282 26.35 -14.82 18.86
C ASP A 282 25.16 -14.65 19.85
N MET A 283 24.03 -14.08 19.40
CA MET A 283 22.77 -14.06 20.15
C MET A 283 21.77 -15.15 19.72
N ASP A 284 22.20 -16.14 18.93
CA ASP A 284 21.37 -17.22 18.36
C ASP A 284 20.52 -18.00 19.40
N ASP A 285 20.85 -17.93 20.70
CA ASP A 285 20.08 -18.58 21.78
C ASP A 285 19.05 -17.69 22.50
N LYS A 286 18.99 -16.36 22.26
CA LYS A 286 18.28 -15.42 23.16
C LYS A 286 16.87 -14.97 22.72
N GLY A 287 16.31 -15.53 21.66
CA GLY A 287 14.97 -15.16 21.20
C GLY A 287 14.93 -13.80 20.48
N LEU A 288 13.78 -13.10 20.52
CA LEU A 288 13.63 -11.83 19.80
C LEU A 288 14.39 -10.69 20.50
N ILE A 289 15.03 -9.83 19.71
CA ILE A 289 15.77 -8.67 20.21
C ILE A 289 15.11 -7.40 19.69
N LEU A 290 14.92 -6.41 20.57
CA LEU A 290 14.44 -5.08 20.17
C LEU A 290 15.45 -4.41 19.22
N SER A 291 15.08 -4.33 17.95
CA SER A 291 15.95 -3.82 16.86
C SER A 291 15.61 -2.39 16.44
N GLN A 292 14.36 -1.97 16.68
CA GLN A 292 13.91 -0.62 16.36
C GLN A 292 12.83 -0.14 17.34
N ARG A 293 12.90 1.14 17.69
CA ARG A 293 11.85 1.88 18.37
C ARG A 293 11.55 3.16 17.58
N ILE A 294 10.29 3.39 17.28
CA ILE A 294 9.80 4.63 16.70
C ILE A 294 8.87 5.27 17.71
N THR A 295 9.07 6.55 18.01
CA THR A 295 8.13 7.35 18.81
C THR A 295 7.74 8.58 18.02
N SER A 296 6.47 8.93 18.05
CA SER A 296 5.94 10.13 17.41
C SER A 296 5.02 10.87 18.38
N GLU A 297 5.14 12.19 18.37
CA GLU A 297 4.30 13.11 19.12
C GLU A 297 3.76 14.16 18.17
N GLU A 298 2.43 14.19 18.02
CA GLU A 298 1.70 15.22 17.28
C GLU A 298 1.01 16.16 18.27
N ARG A 299 1.28 17.45 18.14
CA ARG A 299 0.65 18.50 18.94
C ARG A 299 0.05 19.58 18.06
N LYS A 300 -1.08 20.11 18.48
CA LYS A 300 -1.70 21.29 17.87
C LYS A 300 -1.38 22.52 18.72
N LEU A 301 -0.76 23.51 18.09
CA LEU A 301 -0.39 24.77 18.72
C LEU A 301 -1.56 25.77 18.69
N PRO A 302 -1.56 26.81 19.55
CA PRO A 302 -2.64 27.80 19.62
C PRO A 302 -2.89 28.58 18.33
N ASP A 303 -1.87 28.76 17.49
CA ASP A 303 -1.94 29.40 16.17
C ASP A 303 -2.57 28.49 15.09
N GLY A 304 -2.98 27.27 15.46
CA GLY A 304 -3.51 26.27 14.54
C GLY A 304 -2.44 25.46 13.82
N THR A 305 -1.16 25.72 14.07
CA THR A 305 -0.05 24.90 13.56
C THR A 305 -0.12 23.50 14.15
N ILE A 306 0.10 22.47 13.34
CA ILE A 306 0.28 21.10 13.81
C ILE A 306 1.75 20.74 13.63
N GLU A 307 2.37 20.30 14.72
CA GLU A 307 3.75 19.84 14.73
C GLU A 307 3.77 18.35 15.08
N ASN A 308 4.44 17.56 14.25
CA ASN A 308 4.70 16.15 14.49
C ASN A 308 6.21 15.93 14.57
N THR A 309 6.68 15.41 15.70
CA THR A 309 8.07 14.99 15.85
C THR A 309 8.13 13.47 15.97
N THR A 310 8.83 12.83 15.03
CA THR A 310 9.12 11.39 15.03
C THR A 310 10.59 11.15 15.33
N LYS A 311 10.88 10.26 16.27
CA LYS A 311 12.22 9.78 16.60
C LYS A 311 12.33 8.31 16.21
N VAL A 312 13.41 7.96 15.53
CA VAL A 312 13.71 6.59 15.13
C VAL A 312 14.99 6.17 15.81
N GLU A 313 14.88 5.14 16.65
CA GLU A 313 16.01 4.49 17.31
C GLU A 313 16.21 3.12 16.70
N THR A 314 17.43 2.82 16.28
CA THR A 314 17.79 1.53 15.66
C THR A 314 19.04 0.99 16.32
N LEU A 315 19.19 -0.33 16.28
CA LEU A 315 20.44 -0.96 16.69
C LEU A 315 21.61 -0.42 15.84
N ASP A 316 22.75 -0.19 16.48
CA ASP A 316 23.98 0.15 15.76
C ASP A 316 24.53 -1.08 15.06
N ARG A 317 24.74 -1.00 13.74
CA ARG A 317 25.25 -2.12 12.93
C ARG A 317 26.67 -2.53 13.33
N LEU A 318 27.49 -1.59 13.80
CA LEU A 318 28.87 -1.85 14.17
C LEU A 318 29.01 -2.28 15.63
N THR A 319 28.08 -1.86 16.50
CA THR A 319 28.09 -2.20 17.92
C THR A 319 26.70 -2.63 18.40
N PRO A 320 26.19 -3.79 17.98
CA PRO A 320 24.84 -4.24 18.29
C PRO A 320 24.59 -4.41 19.80
N SER A 321 25.63 -4.70 20.58
CA SER A 321 25.57 -4.86 22.04
C SER A 321 25.26 -3.57 22.80
N ASN A 322 25.44 -2.40 22.19
CA ASN A 322 25.22 -1.10 22.84
C ASN A 322 23.74 -0.66 22.85
N GLY A 323 22.84 -1.54 22.41
CA GLY A 323 21.40 -1.28 22.36
C GLY A 323 20.99 -0.32 21.23
N LEU A 324 19.75 0.18 21.35
CA LEU A 324 19.20 1.14 20.38
C LEU A 324 19.88 2.50 20.52
N LYS A 325 20.18 3.12 19.37
CA LYS A 325 20.64 4.50 19.30
C LYS A 325 19.70 5.31 18.42
N LEU A 326 19.44 6.55 18.82
CA LEU A 326 18.66 7.50 18.01
C LEU A 326 19.39 7.76 16.69
N SER A 327 18.82 7.28 15.59
CA SER A 327 19.39 7.38 14.25
C SER A 327 18.81 8.55 13.48
N GLN A 328 17.51 8.83 13.65
CA GLN A 328 16.83 9.91 12.94
C GLN A 328 15.84 10.68 13.83
N ILE A 329 15.75 11.98 13.55
CA ILE A 329 14.68 12.85 14.05
C ILE A 329 14.00 13.48 12.84
N ILE A 330 12.69 13.29 12.72
CA ILE A 330 11.87 13.84 11.65
C ILE A 330 10.89 14.82 12.31
N THR A 331 10.97 16.09 11.95
CA THR A 331 10.00 17.10 12.39
C THR A 331 9.21 17.55 11.18
N GLU A 332 7.89 17.42 11.25
CA GLU A 332 6.96 17.94 10.26
C GLU A 332 6.08 19.01 10.90
N THR A 333 6.02 20.17 10.28
CA THR A 333 5.24 21.32 10.75
C THR A 333 4.27 21.72 9.65
N SER A 334 2.97 21.70 9.94
CA SER A 334 1.94 22.16 9.03
C SER A 334 1.26 23.41 9.57
N LYS A 335 1.33 24.51 8.83
CA LYS A 335 0.84 25.83 9.21
C LYS A 335 -0.28 26.29 8.30
N PRO A 336 -1.37 26.87 8.83
CA PRO A 336 -2.35 27.55 8.00
C PRO A 336 -1.69 28.65 7.16
N ALA A 337 -1.90 28.63 5.84
CA ALA A 337 -1.33 29.57 4.87
C ALA A 337 -2.44 30.27 4.08
N GLY A 338 -3.50 30.71 4.78
CA GLY A 338 -4.73 31.27 4.22
C GLY A 338 -5.93 30.33 4.39
N ASN A 339 -7.08 30.73 3.83
CA ASN A 339 -8.37 30.07 4.10
C ASN A 339 -8.48 28.62 3.59
N VAL A 340 -7.64 28.22 2.64
CA VAL A 340 -7.72 26.91 1.97
C VAL A 340 -6.33 26.32 1.70
N ARG A 341 -5.28 26.85 2.35
CA ARG A 341 -3.90 26.43 2.08
C ARG A 341 -3.18 26.09 3.37
N VAL A 342 -2.30 25.09 3.29
CA VAL A 342 -1.45 24.66 4.38
C VAL A 342 -0.02 24.62 3.87
N ALA A 343 0.88 25.35 4.53
CA ALA A 343 2.31 25.22 4.31
C ALA A 343 2.82 24.06 5.18
N VAL A 344 3.44 23.07 4.56
CA VAL A 344 4.06 21.92 5.23
C VAL A 344 5.58 22.03 5.08
N GLU A 345 6.27 21.96 6.21
CA GLU A 345 7.73 21.89 6.26
C GLU A 345 8.14 20.58 6.91
N ARG A 346 9.04 19.83 6.26
CA ARG A 346 9.59 18.59 6.81
C ARG A 346 11.10 18.69 6.91
N VAL A 347 11.62 18.42 8.10
CA VAL A 347 13.06 18.40 8.39
C VAL A 347 13.46 17.02 8.89
N VAL A 348 14.38 16.37 8.18
CA VAL A 348 14.97 15.09 8.57
C VAL A 348 16.39 15.33 9.05
N LYS A 349 16.67 14.97 10.30
CA LYS A 349 18.01 15.01 10.89
C LYS A 349 18.53 13.59 11.09
N THR A 350 19.80 13.38 10.79
CA THR A 350 20.51 12.11 11.02
C THR A 350 21.73 12.35 11.89
N ARG A 351 22.19 11.30 12.57
CA ARG A 351 23.43 11.35 13.34
C ARG A 351 24.64 11.33 12.40
N ASP A 352 25.58 12.24 12.60
CA ASP A 352 26.89 12.24 11.95
C ASP A 352 27.89 11.32 12.67
N VAL A 353 29.11 11.20 12.13
CA VAL A 353 30.19 10.37 12.70
C VAL A 353 30.65 10.84 14.09
N ASN A 354 30.41 12.12 14.42
CA ASN A 354 30.77 12.72 15.71
C ASN A 354 29.63 12.60 16.74
N GLY A 355 28.49 12.05 16.32
CA GLY A 355 27.32 11.86 17.15
C GLY A 355 26.33 13.03 17.18
N ASN A 356 26.56 14.09 16.39
CA ASN A 356 25.68 15.25 16.29
C ASN A 356 24.54 15.02 15.28
N TYR A 357 23.40 15.66 15.49
CA TYR A 357 22.27 15.58 14.55
C TYR A 357 22.32 16.71 13.53
N VAL A 358 22.65 16.36 12.29
CA VAL A 358 22.72 17.30 11.16
C VAL A 358 21.50 17.13 10.26
N VAL A 359 21.10 18.22 9.60
CA VAL A 359 19.98 18.18 8.64
C VAL A 359 20.44 17.39 7.42
N LEU A 360 19.80 16.24 7.19
CA LEU A 360 20.00 15.42 6.00
C LEU A 360 19.16 15.94 4.84
N ARG A 361 17.91 16.34 5.15
CA ARG A 361 16.92 16.74 4.16
C ARG A 361 15.96 17.76 4.75
N LYS A 362 15.60 18.76 3.96
CA LYS A 362 14.57 19.74 4.26
C LYS A 362 13.67 19.90 3.02
N ASP A 363 12.39 19.63 3.19
CA ASP A 363 11.36 19.80 2.16
C ASP A 363 10.35 20.85 2.61
N SER A 364 9.78 21.58 1.66
CA SER A 364 8.71 22.55 1.94
C SER A 364 7.71 22.55 0.79
N GLU A 365 6.43 22.49 1.12
CA GLU A 365 5.33 22.40 0.16
C GLU A 365 4.14 23.22 0.63
N ILE A 366 3.38 23.80 -0.31
CA ILE A 366 2.10 24.45 -0.03
C ILE A 366 1.01 23.57 -0.63
N LEU A 367 0.17 23.01 0.23
CA LEU A 367 -0.95 22.15 -0.14
C LEU A 367 -2.26 22.94 -0.15
N GLU A 368 -3.06 22.79 -1.19
CA GLU A 368 -4.44 23.27 -1.18
C GLU A 368 -5.34 22.25 -0.46
N GLN A 369 -6.05 22.69 0.57
CA GLN A 369 -7.07 21.87 1.22
C GLN A 369 -8.24 21.71 0.26
N LYS A 370 -8.44 20.50 -0.29
CA LYS A 370 -9.70 20.17 -0.95
C LYS A 370 -10.83 20.31 0.07
N LYS A 371 -11.77 21.22 -0.22
CA LYS A 371 -13.00 21.45 0.58
C LYS A 371 -13.84 20.19 0.68
#